data_AF-A0A7W1DR87-F1
#
_entry.id   AF-A0A7W1DR87-F1
#
_cell.length_a   1.000
_cell.length_b   1.000
_cell.length_c   1.000
_cell.angle_alpha   90.00
_cell.angle_beta   90.00
_cell.angle_gamma   90.00
#
_symmetry.space_group_name_H-M   'P 1'
#
loop_
_entity.id
_entity.type
_entity.pdbx_description
1 polymer ?
#
loop_
_entity_poly.entity_id
_entity_poly.type
_entity_poly.pdbx_seq_one_letter_code
_entity_poly.pdbx_strand_id
1 'polypeptide(L)' 'MIARHLEVRGIKYAASDYWLAYPLSFLTNERVIVTSADLVRIATYRTIVDQHQDEAVRIMRKPCPGGTSIAGVYLCPW' A
#
# COMPACT_ATOMS: atom_id res chain seq x y z
N MET A 1 -1.52 6.74 12.45
CA MET A 1 -2.38 6.47 11.29
C MET A 1 -1.55 5.84 10.18
N ILE A 2 -2.09 4.88 9.42
CA ILE A 2 -1.37 4.14 8.36
C ILE A 2 -0.72 5.09 7.34
N ALA A 3 -1.46 6.06 6.79
CA ALA A 3 -0.93 7.04 5.82
C ALA A 3 0.37 7.72 6.28
N ARG A 4 0.41 8.20 7.54
CA ARG A 4 1.60 8.83 8.11
C ARG A 4 2.79 7.88 8.19
N HIS A 5 2.56 6.60 8.48
CA HIS A 5 3.64 5.60 8.50
C HIS A 5 4.23 5.37 7.10
N LEU A 6 3.40 5.41 6.06
CA LEU A 6 3.85 5.27 4.66
C LEU A 6 4.73 6.45 4.26
N GLU A 7 4.26 7.68 4.51
CA GLU A 7 4.99 8.90 4.15
C GLU A 7 6.32 9.04 4.89
N VAL A 8 6.35 8.79 6.21
CA VAL A 8 7.59 8.89 7.02
C VAL A 8 8.63 7.87 6.58
N ARG A 9 8.19 6.71 6.06
CA ARG A 9 9.07 5.66 5.53
C ARG A 9 9.46 5.89 4.06
N GLY A 10 8.94 6.94 3.42
CA GLY A 10 9.20 7.21 2.01
C GLY A 10 8.59 6.16 1.06
N ILE A 11 7.58 5.42 1.50
CA ILE A 11 6.90 4.43 0.66
C ILE A 11 6.07 5.17 -0.39
N LYS A 12 6.28 4.83 -1.67
CA LYS A 12 5.57 5.44 -2.81
C LYS A 12 4.54 4.51 -3.43
N TYR A 13 4.76 3.20 -3.35
CA TYR A 13 3.93 2.19 -4.00
C TYR A 13 3.53 1.13 -2.99
N ALA A 14 2.26 0.75 -2.99
CA ALA A 14 1.80 -0.35 -2.18
C ALA A 14 0.62 -1.09 -2.80
N ALA A 15 0.36 -2.30 -2.32
CA ALA A 15 -0.86 -3.05 -2.59
C ALA A 15 -1.59 -3.36 -1.29
N SER A 16 -2.92 -3.31 -1.30
CA SER A 16 -3.75 -3.71 -0.15
C SER A 16 -5.12 -4.21 -0.59
N ASP A 17 -5.97 -4.55 0.38
CA ASP A 17 -7.40 -4.75 0.12
C ASP A 17 -8.09 -3.43 -0.28
N TYR A 18 -9.21 -3.55 -0.99
CA TYR A 18 -9.99 -2.43 -1.50
C TYR A 18 -10.26 -1.33 -0.46
N TRP A 19 -10.55 -1.72 0.78
CA TRP A 19 -10.93 -0.79 1.86
C TRP A 19 -9.75 -0.01 2.43
N LEU A 20 -8.53 -0.47 2.24
CA LEU A 20 -7.32 0.25 2.61
C LEU A 20 -6.73 1.00 1.43
N ALA A 21 -6.75 0.41 0.23
CA ALA A 21 -6.04 0.96 -0.93
C ALA A 21 -6.46 2.40 -1.26
N TYR A 22 -7.70 2.63 -1.66
CA TYR A 22 -8.12 3.96 -2.13
C TYR A 22 -8.15 5.02 -1.03
N PRO A 23 -8.63 4.74 0.20
CA PRO A 23 -8.54 5.72 1.27
C PRO A 23 -7.10 6.16 1.55
N LEU A 24 -6.12 5.26 1.48
CA LEU A 24 -4.71 5.62 1.69
C LEU A 24 -4.14 6.44 0.53
N SER A 25 -4.45 6.09 -0.72
CA SER A 25 -4.05 6.91 -1.87
C SER A 25 -4.60 8.33 -1.74
N PHE A 26 -5.87 8.51 -1.37
CA PHE A 26 -6.48 9.83 -1.21
C PHE A 26 -5.99 10.59 0.03
N LEU A 27 -5.83 9.93 1.18
CA LEU A 27 -5.33 10.56 2.40
C LEU A 27 -3.89 11.08 2.27
N THR A 28 -3.10 10.46 1.40
CA THR A 28 -1.72 10.91 1.10
C THR A 28 -1.66 11.93 -0.03
N ASN A 29 -2.81 12.36 -0.56
CA ASN A 29 -2.92 13.20 -1.76
C ASN A 29 -2.14 12.60 -2.94
N GLU A 30 -2.30 11.29 -3.14
CA GLU A 30 -1.65 10.47 -4.16
C GLU A 30 -0.10 10.48 -4.13
N ARG A 31 0.51 10.95 -3.04
CA ARG A 31 1.96 10.80 -2.81
C ARG A 31 2.35 9.34 -2.58
N VAL A 32 1.38 8.51 -2.16
CA VAL A 32 1.51 7.07 -2.07
C VAL A 32 0.43 6.43 -2.91
N ILE A 33 0.80 5.72 -3.96
CA ILE A 33 -0.12 5.01 -4.83
C ILE A 33 -0.34 3.61 -4.27
N VAL A 34 -1.54 3.38 -3.72
CA VAL A 34 -1.95 2.07 -3.22
C VAL A 34 -2.95 1.44 -4.18
N THR A 35 -2.56 0.33 -4.80
CA THR A 35 -3.46 -0.48 -5.64
C THR A 35 -4.26 -1.47 -4.79
N SER A 36 -5.45 -1.80 -5.26
CA SER A 36 -6.30 -2.81 -4.66
C SER A 36 -6.05 -4.17 -5.32
N ALA A 37 -5.70 -5.18 -4.51
CA ALA A 37 -5.37 -6.52 -4.98
C ALA A 37 -6.59 -7.42 -5.20
N ASP A 38 -7.72 -7.13 -4.54
CA ASP A 38 -8.95 -7.93 -4.59
C ASP A 38 -10.00 -7.35 -5.55
N LEU A 39 -10.17 -6.02 -5.58
CA LEU A 39 -11.08 -5.33 -6.48
C LEU A 39 -10.42 -4.11 -7.11
N VAL A 40 -10.04 -4.22 -8.40
CA VAL A 40 -9.40 -3.14 -9.15
C VAL A 40 -10.45 -2.12 -9.61
N ARG A 41 -10.30 -0.87 -9.17
CA ARG A 41 -11.18 0.27 -9.50
C ARG A 41 -10.47 1.32 -10.34
N ILE A 42 -9.16 1.51 -10.12
CA ILE A 42 -8.33 2.44 -10.90
C ILE A 42 -7.21 1.62 -11.55
N ALA A 43 -7.40 1.26 -12.82
CA ALA A 43 -6.46 0.40 -13.55
C ALA A 43 -5.03 0.99 -13.61
N THR A 44 -4.92 2.31 -13.74
CA THR A 44 -3.63 3.01 -13.77
C THR A 44 -2.82 2.81 -12.49
N TYR A 45 -3.45 2.75 -11.32
CA TYR A 45 -2.73 2.50 -10.07
C TYR A 45 -2.12 1.09 -10.05
N ARG A 46 -2.85 0.10 -10.56
CA ARG A 46 -2.32 -1.26 -10.70
C ARG A 46 -1.12 -1.27 -11.62
N THR A 47 -1.21 -0.64 -12.80
CA THR A 47 -0.08 -0.54 -13.73
C THR A 47 1.14 0.13 -13.09
N ILE A 48 0.95 1.21 -12.34
CA ILE A 48 2.05 1.93 -11.66
C ILE A 48 2.71 1.04 -10.62
N VAL A 49 1.94 0.35 -9.76
CA VAL A 49 2.50 -0.53 -8.72
C VAL A 49 3.20 -1.74 -9.34
N ASP A 50 2.61 -2.35 -10.38
CA ASP A 50 3.21 -3.49 -11.09
C ASP A 50 4.56 -3.10 -11.74
N GLN A 51 4.72 -1.84 -12.18
CA GLN A 51 5.98 -1.31 -12.73
C GLN A 51 7.06 -1.01 -11.68
N HIS A 52 6.68 -0.84 -10.41
CA HIS A 52 7.59 -0.50 -9.31
C HIS A 52 7.52 -1.57 -8.21
N GLN A 53 7.38 -2.82 -8.63
CA GLN A 53 7.14 -3.96 -7.75
C GLN A 53 8.27 -4.15 -6.72
N ASP A 54 9.50 -3.86 -7.13
CA ASP A 54 10.72 -3.89 -6.33
C ASP A 54 10.78 -2.81 -5.24
N GLU A 55 10.10 -1.68 -5.45
CA GLU A 55 9.96 -0.59 -4.48
C GLU A 55 8.67 -0.68 -3.65
N ALA A 56 7.74 -1.56 -4.05
CA ALA A 56 6.41 -1.66 -3.48
C ALA A 56 6.36 -2.53 -2.20
N VAL A 57 5.37 -2.25 -1.35
CA VAL A 57 5.06 -3.07 -0.17
C VAL A 57 3.63 -3.56 -0.19
N ARG A 58 3.36 -4.69 0.46
CA ARG A 58 1.98 -5.17 0.68
C ARG A 58 1.50 -4.77 2.06
N ILE A 59 0.36 -4.09 2.14
CA ILE A 59 -0.30 -3.73 3.40
C ILE A 59 -1.32 -4.81 3.72
N MET A 60 -1.05 -5.61 4.76
CA MET A 60 -1.85 -6.77 5.13
C MET A 60 -2.45 -6.64 6.54
N ARG A 61 -3.65 -7.19 6.74
CA ARG A 61 -4.29 -7.28 8.08
C ARG A 61 -3.70 -8.38 8.95
N LYS A 62 -3.06 -9.37 8.32
CA LYS A 62 -2.40 -10.49 9.00
C LYS A 62 -0.88 -10.33 8.89
N PRO A 63 -0.12 -10.83 9.89
CA PRO A 63 1.33 -10.83 9.83
C PRO A 63 1.85 -11.67 8.65
N CYS A 64 3.06 -11.34 8.21
CA CYS A 64 3.78 -11.99 7.12
C CYS A 64 5.28 -12.09 7.48
N PRO A 65 6.03 -13.05 6.91
CA PRO A 65 7.47 -13.14 7.10
C PRO A 65 8.17 -11.85 6.66
N GLY A 66 9.04 -11.31 7.53
CA GLY A 66 9.74 -10.04 7.28
C GLY A 66 8.84 -8.78 7.37
N GLY A 67 7.60 -8.94 7.80
CA GLY A 67 6.65 -7.83 7.92
C GLY A 67 6.87 -6.95 9.14
N THR A 68 6.67 -5.65 8.97
CA THR A 68 6.70 -4.67 10.08
C THR A 68 5.28 -4.27 10.48
N SER A 69 4.92 -4.44 11.77
CA SER A 69 3.61 -4.00 12.27
C SER A 69 3.55 -2.47 12.37
N ILE A 70 2.49 -1.87 11.83
CA ILE A 70 2.18 -0.45 11.92
C ILE A 70 0.69 -0.23 12.14
N ALA A 71 0.29 0.58 13.12
CA ALA A 71 -1.09 1.06 13.29
C ALA A 71 -2.21 0.00 13.07
N GLY A 72 -2.00 -1.24 13.53
CA GLY A 72 -2.97 -2.35 13.41
C GLY A 72 -2.92 -3.15 12.09
N VAL A 73 -1.98 -2.88 11.19
CA VAL A 73 -1.71 -3.65 9.96
C VAL A 73 -0.22 -4.01 9.89
N TYR A 74 0.18 -4.71 8.83
CA TYR A 74 1.56 -5.11 8.57
C TYR A 74 2.01 -4.62 7.20
N LEU A 75 3.19 -4.00 7.15
CA LEU A 75 3.93 -3.74 5.92
C LEU A 75 4.76 -4.96 5.60
N CYS A 76 4.38 -5.70 4.56
CA CYS A 76 5.04 -6.89 4.08
C CYS A 76 5.94 -6.53 2.89
N PRO A 77 7.12 -7.14 2.77
CA PRO A 77 7.85 -7.17 1.51
C PRO A 77 6.94 -7.67 0.38
N TRP A 78 7.19 -7.21 -0.84
CA TRP A 78 6.43 -7.66 -2.01
C TRP A 78 6.48 -9.18 -2.13
#